data_AF-A0A4Y2DL00-F1
#
_entry.id   AF-A0A4Y2DL00-F1
#
_cell.length_a   1.000
_cell.length_b   1.000
_cell.length_c   1.000
_cell.angle_alpha   90.00
_cell.angle_beta   90.00
_cell.angle_gamma   90.00
#
_symmetry.space_group_name_H-M   'P 1'
#
loop_
_entity.id
_entity.type
_entity.pdbx_description
1 polymer ?
#
loop_
_entity_poly.entity_id
_entity_poly.type
_entity_poly.pdbx_seq_one_letter_code
_entity_poly.pdbx_strand_id
1 'polypeptide(L)'
;MEAFAEVTDESSDQHISLLKSWQTRDTSDLKKFLIWLKQYSPFNQSEELISLFSGIVADDRVNCDSAEELDENAAKGNRGKTIC
;
A
#
# COMPACT_ATOMS: atom_id res chain seq x y z
N MET A 1 -4.60 16.57 -17.26
CA MET A 1 -3.69 17.62 -16.80
C MET A 1 -4.24 18.07 -15.46
N GLU A 2 -3.67 17.57 -14.37
CA GLU A 2 -4.08 17.96 -13.03
C GLU A 2 -3.10 19.02 -12.53
N ALA A 3 -3.64 20.17 -12.13
CA ALA A 3 -2.87 21.30 -11.65
C ALA A 3 -2.81 21.24 -10.12
N PHE A 4 -1.85 20.50 -9.59
CA PHE A 4 -1.40 20.69 -8.22
C PHE A 4 -0.03 21.37 -8.24
N ALA A 5 0.02 22.56 -7.63
CA ALA A 5 1.21 23.31 -7.25
C ALA A 5 2.06 23.99 -8.34
N GLU A 6 1.51 24.37 -9.51
CA GLU A 6 2.20 25.25 -10.48
C GLU A 6 3.63 24.77 -10.87
N VAL A 7 3.92 23.48 -10.66
CA VAL A 7 5.15 22.83 -11.11
C VAL A 7 4.86 22.27 -12.49
N THR A 8 5.53 22.83 -13.50
CA THR A 8 5.54 22.25 -14.84
C THR A 8 6.45 21.03 -14.83
N ASP A 9 5.86 19.84 -14.95
CA ASP A 9 6.61 18.60 -15.16
C ASP A 9 7.19 18.62 -16.57
N GLU A 10 8.44 19.06 -16.69
CA GLU A 10 9.19 18.98 -17.93
C GLU A 10 9.83 17.59 -18.01
N SER A 11 9.20 16.69 -18.77
CA SER A 11 9.72 15.37 -19.11
C SER A 11 11.04 15.52 -19.89
N SER A 12 12.17 15.48 -19.18
CA SER A 12 13.49 15.28 -19.78
C SER A 12 13.65 13.81 -20.21
N ASP A 13 14.15 13.56 -21.43
CA ASP A 13 14.45 12.22 -21.96
C ASP A 13 15.46 11.42 -21.09
N GLN A 14 16.07 12.06 -20.09
CA GLN A 14 16.96 11.41 -19.12
C GLN A 14 16.21 10.51 -18.13
N HIS A 15 14.90 10.70 -17.94
CA HIS A 15 14.10 9.91 -17.02
C HIS A 15 13.19 8.94 -17.78
N ILE A 16 13.74 7.78 -18.15
CA ILE A 16 13.06 6.74 -18.94
C ILE A 16 11.68 6.36 -18.36
N SER A 17 11.52 6.39 -17.03
CA SER A 17 10.24 6.07 -16.38
C SER A 17 9.13 7.12 -16.60
N LEU A 18 9.48 8.35 -17.00
CA LEU A 18 8.51 9.39 -17.33
C LEU A 18 8.08 9.34 -18.80
N LEU A 19 8.73 8.49 -19.61
CA LEU A 19 8.31 8.29 -20.99
C LEU A 19 6.89 7.72 -21.03
N LYS A 20 6.07 8.26 -21.94
CA LYS A 20 4.68 7.83 -22.15
C LYS A 20 4.54 6.32 -22.40
N SER A 21 5.54 5.70 -23.04
CA SER A 21 5.58 4.25 -23.28
C SER A 21 5.67 3.45 -21.98
N TRP A 22 6.51 3.89 -21.04
CA TRP A 22 6.64 3.28 -19.71
C TRP A 22 5.40 3.49 -18.88
N GLN A 23 4.88 4.72 -18.81
CA GLN A 23 3.62 5.01 -18.13
C GLN A 23 2.46 4.14 -18.64
N THR A 24 2.38 3.95 -19.96
CA THR A 24 1.34 3.10 -20.57
C THR A 24 1.51 1.64 -20.18
N ARG A 25 2.74 1.13 -20.19
CA ARG A 25 3.04 -0.25 -19.77
C ARG A 25 2.74 -0.46 -18.29
N ASP A 26 3.22 0.44 -17.43
CA ASP A 26 3.03 0.37 -15.99
C ASP A 26 1.54 0.41 -15.65
N THR A 27 0.76 1.27 -16.32
CA THR A 27 -0.70 1.32 -16.17
C THR A 27 -1.36 0.01 -16.60
N SER A 28 -0.91 -0.60 -17.71
CA SER A 28 -1.40 -1.90 -18.17
C SER A 28 -1.08 -3.01 -17.16
N ASP A 29 0.14 -3.05 -16.67
CA ASP A 29 0.60 -4.10 -15.76
C ASP A 29 -0.04 -3.94 -14.38
N LEU A 30 -0.23 -2.71 -13.89
CA LEU A 30 -1.04 -2.42 -12.70
C LEU A 30 -2.46 -2.97 -12.85
N LYS A 31 -3.11 -2.76 -14.00
CA LYS A 31 -4.47 -3.32 -14.23
C LYS A 31 -4.48 -4.84 -14.15
N LYS A 32 -3.50 -5.52 -14.75
CA LYS A 32 -3.38 -6.99 -14.67
C LYS A 32 -3.18 -7.44 -13.23
N PHE A 33 -2.30 -6.76 -12.49
CA PHE A 33 -2.05 -7.05 -11.09
C PHE A 33 -3.31 -6.89 -10.23
N LEU A 34 -4.07 -5.80 -10.43
CA LEU A 34 -5.33 -5.57 -9.70
C LEU A 34 -6.40 -6.62 -10.03
N ILE A 35 -6.49 -7.08 -11.28
CA ILE A 35 -7.40 -8.17 -11.66
C ILE A 35 -7.00 -9.46 -10.93
N TRP A 36 -5.70 -9.78 -10.94
CA TRP A 36 -5.19 -10.96 -10.25
C TRP A 36 -5.44 -10.88 -8.74
N LEU A 37 -5.15 -9.75 -8.11
CA LEU A 37 -5.33 -9.53 -6.66
C LEU A 37 -6.80 -9.66 -6.24
N LYS A 38 -7.75 -9.21 -7.08
CA LYS A 38 -9.19 -9.38 -6.82
C LYS A 38 -9.61 -10.85 -6.84
N GLN A 39 -9.01 -11.66 -7.70
CA GLN A 39 -9.32 -13.09 -7.81
C GLN A 39 -8.61 -13.91 -6.73
N TYR A 40 -7.40 -13.50 -6.35
CA TYR A 40 -6.51 -14.20 -5.44
C TYR A 40 -6.09 -13.26 -4.30
N SER A 41 -7.07 -12.75 -3.54
CA SER A 41 -6.77 -11.91 -2.39
C SER A 41 -5.93 -12.70 -1.38
N PRO A 42 -4.71 -12.24 -1.04
CA PRO A 42 -3.90 -12.88 0.00
C PRO A 42 -4.48 -12.61 1.40
N PHE A 43 -5.42 -11.68 1.51
CA PHE A 43 -6.08 -11.31 2.76
C PHE A 43 -7.43 -11.99 2.88
N ASN A 44 -7.71 -12.49 4.08
CA ASN A 44 -9.04 -12.95 4.45
C ASN A 44 -10.03 -11.80 4.35
N GLN A 45 -11.25 -12.09 3.89
CA GLN A 45 -12.35 -11.13 3.97
C GLN A 45 -12.73 -10.99 5.44
N SER A 46 -12.42 -9.83 6.03
CA SER A 46 -12.84 -9.44 7.38
C SER A 46 -13.52 -8.08 7.30
N GLU A 47 -14.56 -7.89 8.12
CA GLU A 47 -15.17 -6.57 8.33
C GLU A 47 -14.35 -5.73 9.32
N GLU A 48 -13.34 -6.33 9.95
CA GLU A 48 -12.45 -5.69 10.89
C GLU A 48 -11.34 -4.92 10.16
N LEU A 49 -10.94 -3.77 10.72
CA LEU A 49 -9.77 -3.03 10.25
C LEU A 49 -8.52 -3.65 10.85
N ILE A 50 -7.60 -4.17 10.02
CA ILE A 50 -6.42 -4.90 10.49
C ILE A 50 -5.14 -4.23 9.97
N SER A 51 -4.17 -4.00 10.86
CA SER A 51 -2.82 -3.57 10.48
C SER A 51 -2.14 -4.68 9.69
N LEU A 52 -1.75 -4.39 8.44
CA LEU A 52 -1.02 -5.34 7.60
C LEU A 52 0.41 -5.59 8.10
N PHE A 53 0.95 -4.70 8.94
CA PHE A 53 2.29 -4.80 9.48
C PHE A 53 2.33 -5.69 10.74
N SER A 54 1.46 -5.42 11.69
CA SER A 54 1.46 -6.07 13.02
C SER A 54 0.40 -7.16 13.18
N GLY A 55 -0.61 -7.18 12.30
CA GLY A 55 -1.81 -8.00 12.44
C GLY A 55 -2.80 -7.50 13.50
N ILE A 56 -2.58 -6.32 14.10
CA ILE A 56 -3.49 -5.76 15.10
C ILE A 56 -4.83 -5.42 14.46
N VAL A 57 -5.91 -5.88 15.09
CA VAL A 57 -7.27 -5.48 14.77
C VAL A 57 -7.59 -4.18 15.50
N ALA A 58 -8.13 -3.19 14.79
CA ALA A 58 -8.59 -1.95 15.38
C ALA A 58 -9.82 -2.22 16.26
N ASP A 59 -9.79 -1.69 17.47
CA ASP A 59 -10.89 -1.72 18.43
C ASP A 59 -11.00 -0.36 19.13
N ASP A 60 -11.95 -0.22 20.04
CA ASP A 60 -12.16 1.02 20.82
C ASP A 60 -10.96 1.39 21.74
N ARG A 61 -9.93 0.54 21.83
CA ARG A 61 -8.74 0.73 22.66
C ARG A 61 -7.53 1.17 21.84
N VAL A 62 -7.51 0.89 20.55
CA VAL A 62 -6.44 1.31 19.62
C VAL A 62 -6.84 2.65 19.00
N ASN A 63 -6.29 3.74 19.54
CA ASN A 63 -6.48 5.08 18.99
C ASN A 63 -5.36 5.44 18.01
N CYS A 64 -5.64 6.32 17.05
CA CYS A 64 -4.69 6.70 15.99
C CYS A 64 -3.40 7.34 16.51
N ASP A 65 -3.45 8.02 17.65
CA ASP A 65 -2.30 8.67 18.29
C ASP A 65 -1.30 7.67 18.92
N SER A 66 -1.77 6.47 19.24
CA SER A 66 -1.03 5.41 19.91
C SER A 66 -0.84 4.17 19.02
N ALA A 67 -1.44 4.16 17.83
CA ALA A 67 -1.43 3.03 16.90
C ALA A 67 0.00 2.60 16.53
N GLU A 68 0.91 3.54 16.27
CA GLU A 68 2.31 3.23 15.93
C GLU A 68 3.04 2.53 17.07
N GLU A 69 2.92 3.04 18.30
CA GLU A 69 3.56 2.42 19.47
C GLU A 69 3.01 1.01 19.73
N LEU A 70 1.70 0.84 19.61
CA LEU A 70 1.04 -0.46 19.77
C LEU A 70 1.47 -1.44 18.68
N ASP A 71 1.57 -1.00 17.43
CA ASP A 71 2.04 -1.79 16.29
C ASP A 71 3.49 -2.23 16.45
N GLU A 72 4.38 -1.33 16.87
CA GLU A 72 5.77 -1.69 17.15
C GLU A 72 5.89 -2.72 18.27
N ASN A 73 5.13 -2.53 19.35
CA ASN A 73 5.17 -3.42 20.50
C ASN A 73 4.63 -4.81 20.14
N ALA A 74 3.55 -4.89 19.36
CA ALA A 74 3.03 -6.14 18.83
C ALA A 74 4.01 -6.81 17.85
N ALA A 75 4.61 -6.06 16.93
CA ALA A 75 5.60 -6.57 15.98
C ALA A 75 6.84 -7.14 16.69
N LYS A 76 7.31 -6.50 17.77
CA LYS A 76 8.42 -7.00 18.61
C LYS A 76 8.09 -8.35 19.25
N GLY A 77 6.84 -8.56 19.66
CA GLY A 77 6.33 -9.82 20.24
C GLY A 77 6.01 -10.91 19.21
N ASN A 78 5.77 -10.53 17.95
CA ASN A 78 5.44 -11.43 16.85
C ASN A 78 6.67 -11.90 16.04
N ARG A 79 7.89 -11.50 16.42
CA ARG A 79 9.13 -11.95 15.77
C ARG A 79 9.21 -13.48 15.71
N GLY A 80 9.08 -14.03 14.50
CA GLY A 80 9.12 -15.47 14.22
C GLY A 80 7.76 -16.17 14.12
N LYS A 81 6.64 -15.44 14.24
CA LYS A 81 5.29 -15.96 13.99
C LYS A 81 4.78 -15.38 12.67
N THR A 82 4.44 -16.25 11.72
CA THR A 82 3.85 -15.83 10.45
C THR A 82 2.41 -15.39 10.70
N ILE A 83 2.11 -14.12 10.43
CA ILE A 83 0.74 -13.60 10.39
C ILE A 83 0.25 -13.82 8.96
N CYS A 84 0.07 -15.09 8.59
CA CYS A 84 -0.58 -15.65 7.39
C CYS A 84 -0.29 -17.16 7.37
#